data_AF-A0A9D6TE55-F1
#
_entry.id   AF-A0A9D6TE55-F1
#
_cell.length_a   1.000
_cell.length_b   1.000
_cell.length_c   1.000
_cell.angle_alpha   90.00
_cell.angle_beta   90.00
_cell.angle_gamma   90.00
#
_symmetry.space_group_name_H-M   'P 1'
#
loop_
_entity.id
_entity.type
_entity.pdbx_description
1 polymer ?
#
loop_
_entity_poly.entity_id
_entity_poly.type
_entity_poly.pdbx_seq_one_letter_code
_entity_poly.pdbx_strand_id
1 'polypeptide(L)'
;MIDDPRTELAGLFAAPLERRRFLRSSAAGVALLGFGALLPAGCRGYPKPAGRLTFFTAKEYAVVNQAAARLLGAGSGVGPGEDQIDVAARVDPWVATWDAEAQKQLRVMLRVFEHGTYLFDLQRKRFTLLSDEDKDRYLEGWMRSTLGARRVAFRSLKALAAAGFYPQPESWAALAYEGPWLGRVAAASPPEPEAAVPLAAVPRQR
;
A
#
# COMPACT_ATOMS: atom_id res chain seq x y z
N MET A 1 -17.94 -15.10 7.30
CA MET A 1 -17.91 -14.43 5.98
C MET A 1 -16.65 -13.60 5.99
N ILE A 2 -15.57 -14.07 5.35
CA ILE A 2 -14.30 -13.33 5.29
C ILE A 2 -14.48 -12.31 4.17
N ASP A 3 -14.46 -11.02 4.51
CA ASP A 3 -14.57 -9.96 3.51
C ASP A 3 -13.39 -10.04 2.52
N ASP A 4 -13.65 -9.84 1.23
CA ASP A 4 -12.60 -9.86 0.22
C ASP A 4 -11.60 -8.73 0.54
N PRO A 5 -10.30 -9.02 0.77
CA PRO A 5 -9.30 -7.99 1.07
C PRO A 5 -9.24 -6.92 -0.03
N ARG A 6 -9.67 -7.25 -1.25
CA ARG A 6 -9.79 -6.30 -2.34
C ARG A 6 -10.84 -5.22 -2.08
N THR A 7 -11.96 -5.62 -1.49
CA THR A 7 -13.08 -4.74 -1.14
C THR A 7 -12.74 -3.91 0.09
N GLU A 8 -12.03 -4.48 1.07
CA GLU A 8 -11.54 -3.72 2.23
C GLU A 8 -10.55 -2.62 1.82
N LEU A 9 -9.61 -2.96 0.93
CA LEU A 9 -8.64 -1.99 0.41
C LEU A 9 -9.32 -0.91 -0.41
N ALA A 10 -10.26 -1.26 -1.29
CA ALA A 10 -11.11 -0.27 -1.95
C ALA A 10 -11.86 0.59 -0.93
N GLY A 11 -12.40 0.00 0.15
CA GLY A 11 -13.05 0.69 1.26
C GLY A 11 -12.17 1.72 1.97
N LEU A 12 -10.87 1.44 2.15
CA LEU A 12 -9.91 2.43 2.70
C LEU A 12 -9.78 3.68 1.83
N PHE A 13 -9.96 3.54 0.51
CA PHE A 13 -9.89 4.65 -0.45
C PHE A 13 -11.28 5.19 -0.84
N ALA A 14 -12.36 4.44 -0.67
CA ALA A 14 -13.73 4.80 -1.02
C ALA A 14 -14.46 5.46 0.16
N ALA A 15 -14.17 5.05 1.40
CA ALA A 15 -14.72 5.69 2.58
C ALA A 15 -14.30 7.17 2.55
N PRO A 16 -15.24 8.13 2.56
CA PRO A 16 -14.91 9.54 2.52
C PRO A 16 -14.26 9.96 3.85
N LEU A 17 -12.95 9.72 4.00
CA LEU A 17 -12.00 10.20 5.02
C LEU A 17 -12.63 10.90 6.23
N GLU A 18 -13.57 10.29 6.98
CA GLU A 18 -14.39 10.99 8.00
C GLU A 18 -14.54 12.51 7.74
N ARG A 19 -14.86 12.89 6.48
CA ARG A 19 -14.47 14.22 5.95
C ARG A 19 -15.10 15.35 6.75
N ARG A 20 -16.23 15.10 7.39
CA ARG A 20 -16.94 16.05 8.26
C ARG A 20 -16.38 16.22 9.68
N ARG A 21 -15.59 15.28 10.20
CA ARG A 21 -14.91 15.42 11.51
C ARG A 21 -13.50 15.96 11.34
N PHE A 22 -12.80 15.55 10.28
CA PHE A 22 -11.43 16.00 9.96
C PHE A 22 -11.38 17.43 9.38
N LEU A 23 -12.32 17.83 8.50
CA LEU A 23 -12.41 19.21 8.00
C LEU A 23 -12.93 20.21 9.03
N ARG A 24 -13.75 19.76 10.01
CA ARG A 24 -14.14 20.59 11.16
C ARG A 24 -13.00 20.82 12.16
N SER A 25 -11.92 20.05 12.09
CA SER A 25 -10.85 20.09 13.10
C SER A 25 -9.45 20.39 12.58
N SER A 26 -9.20 20.59 11.27
CA SER A 26 -7.88 21.08 10.85
C SER A 26 -7.84 21.78 9.48
N ALA A 27 -7.37 23.03 9.48
CA ALA A 27 -7.00 23.80 8.27
C ALA A 27 -5.97 23.09 7.38
N ALA A 28 -5.28 22.07 7.90
CA ALA A 28 -4.27 21.28 7.20
C ALA A 28 -4.84 20.41 6.05
N GLY A 29 -6.10 19.95 6.16
CA GLY A 29 -6.71 19.10 5.12
C GLY A 29 -6.97 19.84 3.79
N VAL A 30 -7.39 21.11 3.88
CA VAL A 30 -7.61 21.97 2.71
C VAL A 30 -6.28 22.39 2.08
N ALA A 31 -5.26 22.67 2.90
CA ALA A 31 -3.92 23.01 2.42
C ALA A 31 -3.27 21.87 1.62
N LEU A 32 -3.43 20.62 2.04
CA LEU A 32 -2.87 19.46 1.32
C LEU A 32 -3.55 19.21 -0.04
N LEU A 33 -4.86 19.42 -0.12
CA LEU A 33 -5.61 19.29 -1.38
C LEU A 33 -5.26 20.43 -2.36
N GLY A 34 -5.08 21.66 -1.86
CA GLY A 34 -4.60 22.78 -2.67
C GLY A 34 -3.15 22.62 -3.15
N PHE A 35 -2.28 22.08 -2.30
CA PHE A 35 -0.87 21.85 -2.64
C PHE A 35 -0.69 20.80 -3.74
N GLY A 36 -1.51 19.74 -3.75
CA GLY A 36 -1.53 18.73 -4.82
C GLY A 36 -1.80 19.31 -6.23
N ALA A 37 -2.51 20.44 -6.33
CA ALA A 37 -2.78 21.10 -7.60
C ALA A 37 -1.62 21.96 -8.10
N LEU A 38 -0.76 22.46 -7.20
CA LEU A 38 0.36 23.36 -7.51
C LEU A 38 1.68 22.63 -7.83
N LEU A 39 1.70 21.31 -7.71
CA LEU A 39 2.91 20.50 -7.88
C LEU A 39 3.19 20.17 -9.35
N PRO A 40 4.48 20.18 -9.78
CA PRO A 40 4.84 19.97 -11.17
C PRO A 40 4.42 18.57 -11.67
N ALA A 41 3.81 18.56 -12.85
CA ALA A 41 3.35 17.36 -13.55
C ALA A 41 4.43 16.71 -14.46
N GLY A 42 5.66 17.22 -14.46
CA GLY A 42 6.71 16.79 -15.38
C GLY A 42 7.07 15.29 -15.28
N CYS A 43 7.22 14.64 -16.44
CA CYS A 43 7.44 13.20 -16.60
C CYS A 43 8.92 12.76 -16.69
N ARG A 44 9.89 13.65 -16.48
CA ARG A 44 11.31 13.34 -16.74
C ARG A 44 11.89 12.42 -15.65
N GLY A 45 12.53 11.32 -16.04
CA GLY A 45 13.36 10.48 -15.16
C GLY A 45 12.65 9.42 -14.31
N TYR A 46 11.47 8.95 -14.70
CA TYR A 46 10.84 7.80 -14.03
C TYR A 46 11.25 6.48 -14.71
N PRO A 47 11.44 5.38 -13.95
CA PRO A 47 11.58 4.03 -14.49
C PRO A 47 10.45 3.71 -15.46
N LYS A 48 10.78 3.05 -16.58
CA LYS A 48 9.79 2.62 -17.55
C LYS A 48 9.09 1.35 -17.05
N PRO A 49 7.76 1.28 -17.11
CA PRO A 49 7.04 0.02 -16.89
C PRO A 49 7.45 -1.04 -17.91
N ALA A 50 7.50 -2.31 -17.49
CA ALA A 50 7.80 -3.42 -18.39
C ALA A 50 6.67 -3.68 -19.42
N GLY A 51 5.43 -3.35 -19.06
CA GLY A 51 4.24 -3.58 -19.88
C GLY A 51 3.30 -2.39 -19.97
N ARG A 52 2.15 -2.61 -20.62
CA ARG A 52 1.07 -1.60 -20.69
C ARG A 52 0.35 -1.55 -19.35
N LEU A 53 0.18 -0.33 -18.84
CA LEU A 53 -0.61 -0.04 -17.64
C LEU A 53 -2.04 0.32 -18.03
N THR A 54 -3.00 -0.09 -17.20
CA THR A 54 -4.44 0.16 -17.32
C THR A 54 -4.83 1.43 -16.56
N PHE A 55 -4.26 1.64 -15.37
CA PHE A 55 -4.63 2.75 -14.48
C PHE A 55 -3.48 3.72 -14.23
N PHE A 56 -2.34 3.23 -13.75
CA PHE A 56 -1.22 4.05 -13.34
C PHE A 56 -0.54 4.70 -14.53
N THR A 57 -0.12 5.94 -14.33
CA THR A 57 0.88 6.60 -15.16
C THR A 57 2.28 6.06 -14.82
N ALA A 58 3.26 6.26 -15.71
CA ALA A 58 4.66 5.88 -15.44
C ALA A 58 5.21 6.51 -14.13
N LYS A 59 4.73 7.70 -13.77
CA LYS A 59 5.06 8.35 -12.51
C LYS A 59 4.50 7.59 -11.31
N GLU A 60 3.19 7.32 -11.31
CA GLU A 60 2.52 6.65 -10.19
C GLU A 60 3.04 5.23 -10.02
N TYR A 61 3.27 4.54 -11.15
CA TYR A 61 3.94 3.25 -11.21
C TYR A 61 5.29 3.26 -10.48
N ALA A 62 6.14 4.24 -10.80
CA ALA A 62 7.45 4.37 -10.16
C ALA A 62 7.37 4.65 -8.66
N VAL A 63 6.43 5.51 -8.25
CA VAL A 63 6.19 5.81 -6.83
C VAL A 63 5.78 4.55 -6.07
N VAL A 64 4.83 3.78 -6.62
CA VAL A 64 4.35 2.54 -5.98
C VAL A 64 5.46 1.51 -5.85
N ASN A 65 6.22 1.23 -6.91
CA ASN A 65 7.31 0.24 -6.84
C ASN A 65 8.42 0.68 -5.90
N GLN A 66 8.89 1.93 -5.97
CA GLN A 66 9.93 2.40 -5.07
C GLN A 66 9.47 2.45 -3.61
N ALA A 67 8.21 2.83 -3.35
CA ALA A 67 7.67 2.79 -2.00
C ALA A 67 7.52 1.35 -1.49
N ALA A 68 7.03 0.44 -2.32
CA ALA A 68 6.87 -0.98 -1.97
C ALA A 68 8.22 -1.63 -1.60
N ALA A 69 9.26 -1.38 -2.39
CA ALA A 69 10.62 -1.87 -2.14
C ALA A 69 11.12 -1.53 -0.72
N ARG A 70 10.84 -0.30 -0.25
CA ARG A 70 11.25 0.16 1.08
C ARG A 70 10.28 -0.28 2.18
N LEU A 71 8.97 -0.15 1.95
CA LEU A 71 7.91 -0.48 2.92
C LEU A 71 7.89 -1.97 3.31
N LEU A 72 8.25 -2.84 2.38
CA LEU A 72 8.28 -4.29 2.58
C LEU A 72 9.67 -4.81 2.95
N GLY A 73 10.70 -3.94 2.98
CA GLY A 73 12.09 -4.37 3.15
C GLY A 73 12.64 -5.20 1.98
N ALA A 74 11.95 -5.20 0.83
CA ALA A 74 12.26 -6.00 -0.35
C ALA A 74 13.02 -5.18 -1.40
N GLY A 75 14.06 -4.45 -0.99
CA GLY A 75 14.75 -3.42 -1.79
C GLY A 75 15.05 -3.84 -3.23
N SER A 76 15.85 -4.90 -3.41
CA SER A 76 16.19 -5.43 -4.74
C SER A 76 15.16 -6.41 -5.32
N GLY A 77 14.18 -6.84 -4.52
CA GLY A 77 13.16 -7.81 -4.92
C GLY A 77 11.91 -7.19 -5.58
N VAL A 78 11.84 -5.86 -5.65
CA VAL A 78 10.72 -5.12 -6.26
C VAL A 78 11.20 -4.32 -7.46
N GLY A 79 10.54 -4.49 -8.60
CA GLY A 79 10.87 -3.79 -9.83
C GLY A 79 10.45 -4.56 -11.10
N PRO A 80 10.73 -4.01 -12.29
CA PRO A 80 10.36 -4.62 -13.57
C PRO A 80 11.32 -5.72 -14.05
N GLY A 81 12.36 -6.05 -13.30
CA GLY A 81 13.34 -7.09 -13.67
C GLY A 81 12.75 -8.51 -13.61
N GLU A 82 13.38 -9.45 -14.31
CA GLU A 82 12.91 -10.85 -14.40
C GLU A 82 12.85 -11.54 -13.03
N ASP A 83 13.83 -11.27 -12.16
CA ASP A 83 13.89 -11.80 -10.78
C ASP A 83 13.22 -10.88 -9.74
N GLN A 84 12.40 -9.93 -10.20
CA GLN A 84 11.76 -8.93 -9.35
C GLN A 84 10.24 -8.99 -9.47
N ILE A 85 9.58 -8.62 -8.38
CA ILE A 85 8.12 -8.49 -8.37
C ILE A 85 7.75 -7.06 -8.73
N ASP A 86 7.11 -6.89 -9.89
CA ASP A 86 6.55 -5.60 -10.31
C ASP A 86 5.22 -5.31 -9.59
N VAL A 87 5.31 -4.88 -8.34
CA VAL A 87 4.15 -4.62 -7.46
C VAL A 87 3.14 -3.68 -8.10
N ALA A 88 3.62 -2.59 -8.72
CA ALA A 88 2.77 -1.60 -9.37
C ALA A 88 2.00 -2.19 -10.55
N ALA A 89 2.66 -2.98 -11.42
CA ALA A 89 1.96 -3.65 -12.52
C ALA A 89 0.97 -4.71 -12.04
N ARG A 90 1.23 -5.38 -10.91
CA ARG A 90 0.33 -6.40 -10.34
C ARG A 90 -0.95 -5.81 -9.76
N VAL A 91 -0.86 -4.65 -9.10
CA VAL A 91 -2.05 -3.99 -8.53
C VAL A 91 -2.78 -3.08 -9.52
N ASP A 92 -2.14 -2.70 -10.63
CA ASP A 92 -2.69 -1.79 -11.64
C ASP A 92 -4.07 -2.21 -12.19
N PRO A 93 -4.28 -3.45 -12.69
CA PRO A 93 -5.58 -3.86 -13.21
C PRO A 93 -6.65 -3.92 -12.12
N TRP A 94 -6.25 -4.21 -10.88
CA TRP A 94 -7.16 -4.29 -9.76
C TRP A 94 -7.59 -2.89 -9.29
N VAL A 95 -6.68 -1.93 -9.22
CA VAL A 95 -7.03 -0.52 -8.94
C VAL A 95 -7.93 0.05 -10.05
N ALA A 96 -7.75 -0.39 -11.29
CA ALA A 96 -8.60 0.03 -12.41
C ALA A 96 -10.09 -0.38 -12.23
N THR A 97 -10.40 -1.38 -11.40
CA THR A 97 -11.79 -1.80 -11.13
C THR A 97 -12.46 -1.03 -9.98
N TRP A 98 -11.71 -0.20 -9.25
CA TRP A 98 -12.27 0.60 -8.17
C TRP A 98 -13.18 1.71 -8.72
N ASP A 99 -14.07 2.24 -7.88
CA ASP A 99 -14.89 3.39 -8.25
C ASP A 99 -14.04 4.65 -8.51
N ALA A 100 -14.61 5.60 -9.27
CA ALA A 100 -13.89 6.79 -9.72
C ALA A 100 -13.40 7.69 -8.56
N GLU A 101 -14.10 7.72 -7.43
CA GLU A 101 -13.71 8.55 -6.28
C GLU A 101 -12.54 7.91 -5.52
N ALA A 102 -12.54 6.59 -5.33
CA ALA A 102 -11.40 5.85 -4.78
C ALA A 102 -10.15 5.98 -5.67
N GLN A 103 -10.31 5.83 -6.99
CA GLN A 103 -9.25 6.07 -7.97
C GLN A 103 -8.67 7.48 -7.87
N LYS A 104 -9.53 8.51 -7.80
CA LYS A 104 -9.11 9.91 -7.66
C LYS A 104 -8.35 10.15 -6.35
N GLN A 105 -8.84 9.60 -5.24
CA GLN A 105 -8.18 9.72 -3.94
C GLN A 105 -6.79 9.09 -3.94
N LEU A 106 -6.64 7.91 -4.55
CA LEU A 106 -5.33 7.26 -4.71
C LEU A 106 -4.36 8.15 -5.50
N ARG A 107 -4.79 8.74 -6.62
CA ARG A 107 -3.94 9.66 -7.41
C ARG A 107 -3.50 10.88 -6.61
N VAL A 108 -4.41 11.48 -5.84
CA VAL A 108 -4.09 12.61 -4.95
C VAL A 108 -3.08 12.18 -3.89
N MET A 109 -3.31 11.04 -3.24
CA MET A 109 -2.40 10.50 -2.24
C MET A 109 -1.00 10.27 -2.81
N LEU A 110 -0.88 9.60 -3.95
CA LEU A 110 0.41 9.34 -4.60
C LEU A 110 1.12 10.64 -5.02
N ARG A 111 0.36 11.65 -5.45
CA ARG A 111 0.94 12.96 -5.80
C ARG A 111 1.48 13.69 -4.56
N VAL A 112 0.72 13.72 -3.48
CA VAL A 112 1.16 14.33 -2.20
C VAL A 112 2.33 13.54 -1.63
N PHE A 113 2.33 12.21 -1.74
CA PHE A 113 3.43 11.38 -1.29
C PHE A 113 4.71 11.62 -2.09
N GLU A 114 4.63 11.67 -3.42
CA GLU A 114 5.81 11.88 -4.28
C GLU A 114 6.49 13.24 -4.05
N HIS A 115 5.69 14.28 -3.81
CA HIS A 115 6.19 15.65 -3.72
C HIS A 115 6.13 16.22 -2.29
N GLY A 116 5.66 15.43 -1.31
CA GLY A 116 5.59 15.84 0.09
C GLY A 116 6.97 16.06 0.71
N THR A 117 8.01 15.50 0.10
CA THR A 117 9.42 15.68 0.48
C THR A 117 9.84 17.15 0.53
N TYR A 118 9.27 18.00 -0.33
CA TYR A 118 9.54 19.44 -0.34
C TYR A 118 8.97 20.16 0.89
N LEU A 119 7.81 19.71 1.39
CA LEU A 119 7.09 20.36 2.48
C LEU A 119 7.48 19.82 3.84
N PHE A 120 7.56 18.50 3.96
CA PHE A 120 7.67 17.83 5.25
C PHE A 120 9.11 17.61 5.69
N ASP A 121 10.03 17.51 4.72
CA ASP A 121 11.42 17.11 4.96
C ASP A 121 12.42 18.10 4.34
N LEU A 122 11.90 19.22 3.78
CA LEU A 122 12.64 20.30 3.13
C LEU A 122 13.66 19.82 2.09
N GLN A 123 13.42 18.66 1.49
CA GLN A 123 14.27 18.09 0.46
C GLN A 123 14.06 18.83 -0.85
N ARG A 124 15.10 18.94 -1.69
CA ARG A 124 15.02 19.52 -3.04
C ARG A 124 14.71 18.47 -4.12
N LYS A 125 14.39 17.25 -3.71
CA LYS A 125 14.11 16.12 -4.59
C LYS A 125 12.76 15.51 -4.21
N ARG A 126 12.01 15.09 -5.22
CA ARG A 126 10.82 14.23 -5.08
C ARG A 126 11.22 12.84 -4.56
N PHE A 127 10.28 12.10 -3.98
CA PHE A 127 10.52 10.81 -3.34
C PHE A 127 11.25 9.82 -4.27
N THR A 128 10.82 9.68 -5.52
CA THR A 128 11.47 8.77 -6.50
C THR A 128 12.93 9.11 -6.84
N LEU A 129 13.44 10.28 -6.44
CA LEU A 129 14.82 10.73 -6.68
C LEU A 129 15.67 10.78 -5.39
N LEU A 130 15.10 10.42 -4.25
CA LEU A 130 15.84 10.32 -2.98
C LEU A 130 16.80 9.11 -3.01
N SER A 131 17.85 9.14 -2.17
CA SER A 131 18.63 7.93 -1.88
C SER A 131 17.76 6.92 -1.11
N ASP A 132 18.21 5.68 -1.01
CA ASP A 132 17.41 4.66 -0.34
C ASP A 132 17.32 4.87 1.18
N GLU A 133 18.32 5.49 1.79
CA GLU A 133 18.31 5.93 3.19
C GLU A 133 17.35 7.12 3.39
N ASP A 134 17.35 8.07 2.45
CA ASP A 134 16.44 9.22 2.50
C ASP A 134 14.99 8.80 2.33
N LYS A 135 14.72 7.80 1.48
CA LYS A 135 13.37 7.20 1.34
C LYS A 135 12.91 6.56 2.65
N ASP A 136 13.79 5.85 3.35
CA ASP A 136 13.45 5.23 4.64
C ASP A 136 13.10 6.27 5.69
N ARG A 137 13.93 7.32 5.81
CA ARG A 137 13.65 8.43 6.73
C ARG A 137 12.34 9.14 6.39
N TYR A 138 12.07 9.34 5.10
CA TYR A 138 10.80 9.90 4.65
C TYR A 138 9.62 9.03 5.07
N LEU A 139 9.68 7.72 4.81
CA LEU A 139 8.64 6.77 5.18
C LEU A 139 8.43 6.69 6.69
N GLU A 140 9.52 6.69 7.48
CA GLU A 140 9.46 6.72 8.93
C GLU A 140 8.76 8.01 9.42
N GLY A 141 9.07 9.15 8.81
CA GLY A 141 8.40 10.42 9.08
C GLY A 141 6.89 10.36 8.84
N TRP A 142 6.44 9.70 7.77
CA TRP A 142 5.00 9.50 7.50
C TRP A 142 4.36 8.52 8.50
N MET A 143 5.07 7.47 8.89
CA MET A 143 4.62 6.48 9.87
C MET A 143 4.42 7.10 11.26
N ARG A 144 5.38 7.93 11.71
CA ARG A 144 5.42 8.51 13.06
C ARG A 144 4.78 9.90 13.16
N SER A 145 4.38 10.49 12.03
CA SER A 145 3.77 11.83 11.97
C SER A 145 2.56 11.97 12.89
N THR A 146 2.41 13.12 13.55
CA THR A 146 1.20 13.49 14.32
C THR A 146 0.02 13.84 13.41
N LEU A 147 0.27 14.24 12.16
CA LEU A 147 -0.76 14.46 11.14
C LEU A 147 -1.41 13.15 10.73
N GLY A 148 -2.70 12.98 11.06
CA GLY A 148 -3.46 11.74 10.77
C GLY A 148 -3.45 11.34 9.30
N ALA A 149 -3.54 12.32 8.39
CA ALA A 149 -3.53 12.08 6.95
C ALA A 149 -2.24 11.37 6.46
N ARG A 150 -1.06 11.72 7.00
CA ARG A 150 0.21 11.05 6.65
C ARG A 150 0.21 9.59 7.10
N ARG A 151 -0.28 9.32 8.31
CA ARG A 151 -0.36 7.93 8.83
C ARG A 151 -1.34 7.08 8.03
N VAL A 152 -2.49 7.65 7.62
CA VAL A 152 -3.45 6.96 6.77
C VAL A 152 -2.82 6.62 5.44
N ALA A 153 -2.23 7.59 4.75
CA ALA A 153 -1.57 7.36 3.47
C ALA A 153 -0.43 6.34 3.55
N PHE A 154 0.38 6.38 4.60
CA PHE A 154 1.42 5.37 4.86
C PHE A 154 0.83 3.96 4.95
N ARG A 155 -0.22 3.77 5.75
CA ARG A 155 -0.88 2.47 5.93
C ARG A 155 -1.53 1.99 4.64
N SER A 156 -2.22 2.88 3.94
CA SER A 156 -2.87 2.58 2.66
C SER A 156 -1.85 2.15 1.60
N LEU A 157 -0.72 2.86 1.50
CA LEU A 157 0.34 2.50 0.56
C LEU A 157 1.04 1.18 0.95
N LYS A 158 1.29 0.95 2.24
CA LYS A 158 1.82 -0.32 2.74
C LYS A 158 0.88 -1.48 2.45
N ALA A 159 -0.41 -1.28 2.63
CA ALA A 159 -1.42 -2.31 2.39
C ALA A 159 -1.54 -2.63 0.89
N LEU A 160 -1.52 -1.60 0.03
CA LEU A 160 -1.49 -1.79 -1.43
C LEU A 160 -0.22 -2.53 -1.88
N ALA A 161 0.94 -2.15 -1.33
CA ALA A 161 2.21 -2.82 -1.63
C ALA A 161 2.19 -4.29 -1.20
N ALA A 162 1.74 -4.56 0.02
CA ALA A 162 1.60 -5.91 0.55
C ALA A 162 0.65 -6.78 -0.30
N ALA A 163 -0.48 -6.21 -0.74
CA ALA A 163 -1.45 -6.88 -1.59
C ALA A 163 -0.90 -7.21 -3.00
N GLY A 164 0.02 -6.40 -3.53
CA GLY A 164 0.69 -6.71 -4.80
C GLY A 164 1.82 -7.72 -4.67
N PHE A 165 2.53 -7.73 -3.54
CA PHE A 165 3.76 -8.49 -3.35
C PHE A 165 3.54 -9.90 -2.79
N TYR A 166 2.89 -10.04 -1.63
CA TYR A 166 2.81 -11.32 -0.92
C TYR A 166 2.02 -12.45 -1.60
N PRO A 167 1.02 -12.17 -2.45
CA PRO A 167 0.37 -13.24 -3.20
C PRO A 167 1.26 -13.90 -4.26
N GLN A 168 2.39 -13.29 -4.63
CA GLN A 168 3.28 -13.80 -5.67
C GLN A 168 4.17 -14.92 -5.09
N PRO A 169 4.16 -16.14 -5.67
CA PRO A 169 5.01 -17.24 -5.21
C PRO A 169 6.50 -16.90 -5.14
N GLU A 170 6.97 -16.02 -6.02
CA GLU A 170 8.33 -15.51 -6.10
C GLU A 170 8.75 -14.80 -4.80
N SER A 171 7.79 -14.28 -4.02
CA SER A 171 8.07 -13.63 -2.73
C SER A 171 8.29 -14.63 -1.59
N TRP A 172 7.77 -15.85 -1.70
CA TRP A 172 7.64 -16.75 -0.54
C TRP A 172 8.98 -17.29 -0.05
N ALA A 173 9.91 -17.56 -0.96
CA ALA A 173 11.24 -18.05 -0.62
C ALA A 173 12.00 -17.04 0.28
N ALA A 174 11.92 -15.75 -0.03
CA ALA A 174 12.53 -14.69 0.77
C ALA A 174 11.90 -14.54 2.17
N LEU A 175 10.67 -15.04 2.34
CA LEU A 175 9.92 -14.99 3.60
C LEU A 175 10.07 -16.27 4.43
N ALA A 176 10.88 -17.23 3.96
CA ALA A 176 10.92 -18.60 4.49
C ALA A 176 9.51 -19.22 4.60
N TYR A 177 8.62 -18.84 3.67
CA TYR A 177 7.27 -19.37 3.56
C TYR A 177 7.23 -20.38 2.42
N GLU A 178 6.70 -21.57 2.66
CA GLU A 178 6.62 -22.61 1.62
C GLU A 178 5.43 -22.44 0.68
N GLY A 179 4.55 -21.47 0.97
CA GLY A 179 3.27 -21.28 0.30
C GLY A 179 2.10 -21.98 1.01
N PRO A 180 0.87 -21.83 0.50
CA PRO A 180 -0.31 -22.46 1.08
C PRO A 180 -0.25 -23.99 0.99
N TRP A 181 -0.57 -24.68 2.09
CA TRP A 181 -0.57 -26.14 2.13
C TRP A 181 -1.82 -26.76 1.52
N LEU A 182 -2.95 -26.04 1.57
CA LEU A 182 -4.23 -26.47 1.00
C LEU A 182 -4.06 -26.88 -0.48
N GLY A 183 -4.37 -28.14 -0.78
CA GLY A 183 -4.27 -28.71 -2.13
C GLY A 183 -2.86 -29.14 -2.56
N ARG A 184 -1.81 -28.89 -1.77
CA ARG A 184 -0.42 -29.35 -2.04
C ARG A 184 0.07 -30.43 -1.08
N VAL A 185 -0.37 -30.36 0.17
CA VAL A 185 -0.02 -31.35 1.21
C VAL A 185 -1.30 -32.05 1.64
N ALA A 186 -1.32 -33.38 1.59
CA ALA A 186 -2.41 -34.15 2.16
C ALA A 186 -2.43 -33.91 3.67
N ALA A 187 -3.59 -33.58 4.24
CA ALA A 187 -3.71 -33.45 5.68
C ALA A 187 -3.34 -34.80 6.32
N ALA A 188 -2.23 -34.84 7.06
CA ALA A 188 -1.70 -36.06 7.68
C ALA A 188 -2.67 -36.65 8.71
N SER A 189 -3.59 -35.83 9.21
CA SER A 189 -4.79 -36.28 9.90
C SER A 189 -5.92 -35.32 9.53
N PRO A 190 -7.10 -35.81 9.11
CA PRO A 190 -8.30 -34.99 9.18
C PRO A 190 -8.39 -34.43 10.60
N PRO A 191 -8.76 -33.16 10.80
CA PRO A 191 -9.17 -32.74 12.12
C PRO A 191 -10.36 -33.64 12.50
N GLU A 192 -10.12 -34.61 13.37
CA GLU A 192 -11.19 -35.21 14.16
C GLU A 192 -11.89 -34.01 14.80
N PRO A 193 -13.16 -33.72 14.47
CA PRO A 193 -13.85 -32.63 15.13
C PRO A 193 -13.84 -32.97 16.62
N GLU A 194 -12.99 -32.28 17.38
CA GLU A 194 -12.99 -32.36 18.82
C GLU A 194 -14.43 -32.13 19.26
N ALA A 195 -15.02 -33.12 19.95
CA ALA A 195 -16.42 -33.08 20.30
C ALA A 195 -16.71 -31.73 20.95
N ALA A 196 -17.66 -30.98 20.37
CA ALA A 196 -17.93 -29.62 20.80
C ALA A 196 -18.08 -29.58 22.32
N VAL A 197 -17.14 -28.92 23.01
CA VAL A 197 -17.21 -28.78 24.46
C VAL A 197 -18.48 -27.97 24.75
N PRO A 198 -19.47 -28.53 25.46
CA PRO A 198 -20.68 -27.79 25.77
C PRO A 198 -20.27 -26.56 26.58
N LEU A 199 -20.61 -25.37 26.11
CA LEU A 199 -20.25 -24.08 26.75
C LEU A 199 -20.69 -24.01 28.22
N ALA A 200 -21.67 -24.82 28.62
CA ALA A 200 -22.13 -24.97 29.99
C ALA A 200 -21.08 -25.63 30.93
N ALA A 201 -20.12 -26.38 30.39
CA ALA A 201 -19.07 -27.07 31.13
C ALA A 201 -17.78 -26.25 31.31
N VAL A 202 -17.68 -25.06 30.68
CA VAL A 202 -16.52 -24.18 30.84
C VAL A 202 -16.67 -23.38 32.14
N PRO A 203 -15.83 -23.62 33.17
CA PRO A 203 -15.95 -22.89 34.43
C PRO A 203 -15.72 -21.39 34.19
N ARG A 204 -16.69 -20.57 34.61
CA ARG A 204 -16.53 -19.11 34.59
C ARG A 204 -15.44 -18.75 35.59
N GLN A 205 -14.26 -18.38 35.09
CA GLN A 205 -13.24 -17.76 35.92
C GLN A 205 -13.81 -16.45 36.48
N ARG A 206 -13.83 -16.33 37.80
CA ARG A 206 -14.19 -15.11 38.54
C ARG A 206 -12.93 -14.29 38.80
#